data_AF-A0A515KL09-F1
#
_entry.id   AF-A0A515KL09-F1
#
_cell.length_a   1.000
_cell.length_b   1.000
_cell.length_c   1.000
_cell.angle_alpha   90.00
_cell.angle_beta   90.00
_cell.angle_gamma   90.00
#
_symmetry.space_group_name_H-M   'P 1'
#
loop_
_entity.id
_entity.type
_entity.pdbx_description
1 polymer ?
#
loop_
_entity_poly.entity_id
_entity_poly.type
_entity_poly.pdbx_seq_one_letter_code
_entity_poly.pdbx_strand_id
1 'polypeptide(L)'
;MRKILGFVLGLPFAITLFLAFSGAIVALFGGVVGLENARVLGGTICGFGALGFFVLLLSPYGELFSLLGSTNSASPPKSNVYAAAPPETSAPGKKDS
;
A
#
# COMPACT_ATOMS: atom_id res chain seq x y z
N MET A 1 13.50 -2.16 -18.97
CA MET A 1 13.53 -0.88 -18.21
C MET A 1 12.69 -0.88 -16.93
N ARG A 2 11.50 -1.51 -16.88
CA ARG A 2 10.66 -1.55 -15.65
C ARG A 2 11.32 -2.19 -14.40
N LYS A 3 12.17 -3.22 -14.58
CA LYS A 3 12.91 -3.87 -13.48
C LYS A 3 13.89 -2.93 -12.76
N ILE A 4 14.58 -2.07 -13.51
CA ILE A 4 15.53 -1.10 -12.95
C ILE A 4 14.78 0.00 -12.19
N LEU A 5 13.63 0.43 -12.70
CA LEU A 5 12.78 1.43 -12.03
C LEU A 5 12.19 0.91 -10.72
N GLY A 6 11.76 -0.35 -10.67
CA GLY A 6 11.31 -1.00 -9.43
C GLY A 6 12.43 -1.20 -8.42
N PHE A 7 13.66 -1.46 -8.87
CA PHE A 7 14.83 -1.56 -7.99
C PHE A 7 15.26 -0.18 -7.46
N VAL A 8 15.23 0.86 -8.30
CA VAL A 8 15.55 2.24 -7.93
C VAL A 8 14.58 2.82 -6.90
N LEU A 9 13.32 2.38 -6.89
CA LEU A 9 12.34 2.78 -5.85
C LEU A 9 12.31 1.84 -4.65
N GLY A 10 12.43 0.52 -4.87
CA GLY A 10 12.36 -0.47 -3.80
C GLY A 10 13.60 -0.48 -2.91
N LEU A 11 14.77 -0.22 -3.48
CA LEU A 11 16.03 -0.15 -2.75
C LEU A 11 16.05 0.96 -1.68
N PRO A 12 15.74 2.25 -1.98
CA PRO A 12 15.74 3.29 -0.95
C PRO A 12 14.70 3.01 0.13
N PHE A 13 13.54 2.47 -0.23
CA PHE A 13 12.50 2.07 0.72
C PHE A 13 12.99 0.99 1.71
N ALA A 14 13.62 -0.06 1.18
CA ALA A 14 14.22 -1.13 1.98
C ALA A 14 15.37 -0.61 2.85
N ILE A 15 16.21 0.30 2.33
CA ILE A 15 17.30 0.93 3.09
C ILE A 15 16.74 1.74 4.25
N THR A 16 15.73 2.58 4.04
CA THR A 16 15.11 3.37 5.13
C THR A 16 14.48 2.50 6.20
N LEU A 17 13.81 1.40 5.83
CA LEU A 17 13.27 0.44 6.80
C LEU A 17 14.38 -0.26 7.59
N PHE A 18 15.43 -0.72 6.91
CA PHE A 18 16.54 -1.39 7.57
C PHE A 18 17.27 -0.44 8.53
N LEU A 19 17.43 0.82 8.13
CA LEU A 19 18.02 1.86 8.97
C LEU A 19 17.16 2.16 10.20
N ALA A 20 15.83 2.22 10.02
CA ALA A 20 14.89 2.39 11.13
C ALA A 20 14.95 1.21 12.12
N PHE A 21 14.91 -0.03 11.61
CA PHE A 21 14.96 -1.24 12.44
C PHE A 21 16.28 -1.38 13.18
N SER A 22 17.41 -1.19 12.50
CA SER A 22 18.74 -1.27 13.12
C SER A 22 18.93 -0.18 14.18
N GLY A 23 18.51 1.05 13.90
CA GLY A 23 18.51 2.14 14.89
C GLY A 23 17.63 1.83 16.11
N ALA A 24 16.43 1.27 15.90
CA ALA A 24 15.52 0.91 16.99
C ALA A 24 16.11 -0.16 17.90
N ILE A 25 16.78 -1.17 17.34
CA ILE A 25 17.46 -2.22 18.12
C ILE A 25 18.58 -1.59 18.96
N VAL A 26 19.42 -0.74 18.37
CA VAL A 26 20.49 -0.04 19.10
C VAL A 26 19.91 0.86 20.20
N ALA A 27 18.80 1.55 19.94
CA ALA A 27 18.14 2.39 20.93
C ALA A 27 17.59 1.56 22.11
N LEU A 28 16.97 0.41 21.80
CA LEU A 28 16.40 -0.51 22.77
C LEU A 28 17.49 -1.11 23.66
N PHE A 29 18.57 -1.63 23.05
CA PHE A 29 19.72 -2.14 23.80
C PHE A 29 20.40 -1.04 24.63
N GLY A 30 20.52 0.17 24.08
CA GLY A 30 21.02 1.33 24.83
C GLY A 30 20.17 1.64 26.06
N GLY A 31 18.83 1.57 25.94
CA GLY A 31 17.92 1.74 27.07
C GLY A 31 17.98 0.60 28.09
N VAL A 32 18.12 -0.64 27.63
CA VAL A 32 18.17 -1.84 28.50
C VAL A 32 19.48 -1.90 29.29
N VAL A 33 20.61 -1.56 28.67
CA VAL A 33 21.94 -1.61 29.31
C VAL A 33 22.22 -0.32 30.11
N GLY A 34 21.35 0.69 30.03
CA GLY A 34 21.53 1.98 30.70
C GLY A 34 22.57 2.88 30.03
N LEU A 35 22.87 2.64 28.76
CA LEU A 35 23.82 3.40 27.96
C LEU A 35 23.08 4.50 27.19
N GLU A 36 22.89 5.65 27.84
CA GLU A 36 22.09 6.76 27.31
C GLU A 36 22.59 7.25 25.94
N ASN A 37 23.91 7.24 25.71
CA ASN A 37 24.50 7.59 24.41
C ASN A 37 24.04 6.66 23.28
N ALA A 38 23.97 5.35 23.51
CA ALA A 38 23.49 4.39 22.51
C ALA A 38 21.97 4.51 22.32
N ARG A 39 21.22 4.83 23.37
CA ARG A 39 19.78 5.10 23.30
C ARG A 39 19.49 6.29 22.40
N VAL A 40 20.16 7.42 22.63
CA VAL A 40 19.98 8.67 21.86
C VAL A 40 20.45 8.49 20.42
N LEU A 41 21.61 7.85 20.22
CA LEU A 41 22.15 7.63 18.87
C LEU A 41 21.29 6.65 18.08
N GLY A 42 20.87 5.53 18.67
CA GLY A 42 19.94 4.61 18.03
C GLY A 42 18.58 5.24 17.77
N GLY A 43 18.08 6.07 18.71
CA GLY A 43 16.81 6.78 18.59
C GLY A 43 16.80 7.80 17.46
N THR A 44 17.89 8.56 17.30
CA THR A 44 18.04 9.50 16.18
C THR A 44 18.15 8.76 14.85
N ILE A 45 18.96 7.69 14.76
CA ILE A 45 19.06 6.86 13.56
C ILE A 45 17.70 6.24 13.18
N CYS A 46 16.96 5.72 14.16
CA CYS A 46 15.60 5.20 14.00
C CYS A 46 14.65 6.29 13.49
N GLY A 47 14.68 7.46 14.13
CA GLY A 47 13.85 8.60 13.76
C GLY A 47 14.10 9.07 12.34
N PHE A 48 15.36 9.23 11.94
CA PHE A 48 15.72 9.58 10.55
C PHE A 48 15.31 8.50 9.55
N GLY A 49 15.48 7.22 9.89
CA GLY A 49 15.04 6.10 9.05
C GLY A 49 13.52 6.10 8.84
N ALA A 50 12.75 6.28 9.91
CA ALA A 50 11.29 6.34 9.87
C ALA A 50 10.79 7.57 9.11
N LEU A 51 11.42 8.73 9.31
CA LEU A 51 11.06 9.97 8.63
C LEU A 51 11.38 9.87 7.13
N GLY A 52 12.53 9.31 6.76
CA GLY A 52 12.87 8.99 5.38
C GLY A 52 11.90 8.00 4.75
N PHE A 53 11.48 6.97 5.49
CA PHE A 53 10.47 6.01 5.05
C PHE A 53 9.11 6.67 4.76
N PHE A 54 8.61 7.50 5.69
CA PHE A 54 7.35 8.21 5.51
C PHE A 54 7.42 9.22 4.38
N VAL A 55 8.54 9.92 4.19
CA VAL A 55 8.75 10.83 3.05
C VAL A 55 8.72 10.05 1.72
N LEU A 56 9.37 8.87 1.66
CA LEU A 56 9.31 8.00 0.49
C LEU A 56 7.90 7.46 0.22
N LEU A 57 7.15 7.14 1.28
CA LEU A 57 5.79 6.61 1.20
C LEU A 57 4.76 7.68 0.81
N LEU A 58 4.94 8.91 1.30
CA LEU A 58 4.06 10.06 1.01
C LEU A 58 4.41 10.76 -0.31
N SER A 59 5.63 10.55 -0.82
CA SER A 59 6.01 10.94 -2.18
C SER A 59 5.10 10.25 -3.20
N PRO A 60 4.83 10.84 -4.38
CA PRO A 60 4.01 10.23 -5.46
C PRO A 60 4.44 8.83 -5.90
N TYR A 61 5.58 8.33 -5.42
CA TYR A 61 5.98 6.93 -5.50
C TYR A 61 5.06 5.94 -4.76
N GLY A 62 4.34 6.37 -3.72
CA GLY A 62 3.30 5.56 -3.06
C GLY A 62 2.12 5.26 -3.98
N GLU A 63 1.67 6.24 -4.78
CA GLU A 63 0.63 6.03 -5.80
C GLU A 63 1.10 5.09 -6.92
N LEU A 64 2.38 5.13 -7.29
CA LEU A 64 2.94 4.20 -8.27
C LEU A 64 2.96 2.75 -7.76
N PHE A 65 3.15 2.52 -6.46
CA PHE A 65 3.01 1.18 -5.87
C PHE A 65 1.56 0.69 -5.90
N SER A 66 0.60 1.60 -5.70
CA SER A 66 -0.84 1.32 -5.86
C SER A 66 -1.19 0.96 -7.32
N LEU A 67 -0.60 1.67 -8.29
CA LEU A 67 -0.82 1.44 -9.71
C LEU A 67 -0.12 0.16 -10.22
N LEU A 68 1.06 -0.17 -9.69
CA LEU A 68 1.76 -1.41 -9.98
C LEU A 68 1.07 -2.62 -9.31
N GLY A 69 0.53 -2.46 -8.11
CA GLY A 69 -0.34 -3.44 -7.43
C GLY A 69 -1.67 -3.67 -8.15
N SER A 70 -2.22 -2.63 -8.78
CA SER A 70 -3.44 -2.74 -9.59
C SER A 70 -3.25 -3.60 -10.84
N THR A 71 -2.02 -3.80 -11.35
CA THR A 71 -1.78 -4.67 -12.52
C THR A 71 -1.87 -6.17 -12.22
N ASN A 72 -1.94 -6.57 -10.94
CA ASN A 72 -2.28 -7.95 -10.55
C ASN A 72 -3.79 -8.20 -10.43
N SER A 73 -4.64 -7.22 -10.73
CA SER A 73 -6.09 -7.44 -10.90
C SER A 73 -6.44 -7.65 -12.38
N ALA A 74 -5.84 -8.66 -13.00
CA ALA A 74 -6.33 -9.18 -14.26
C ALA A 74 -7.57 -10.07 -14.01
N SER A 75 -8.75 -9.46 -13.91
CA SER A 75 -9.93 -9.81 -14.72
C SER A 75 -11.22 -9.23 -14.13
N PRO A 76 -12.07 -8.60 -14.96
CA PRO A 76 -13.47 -8.36 -14.63
C PRO A 76 -14.31 -9.62 -14.92
N PRO A 77 -15.34 -9.91 -14.11
CA PRO A 77 -16.51 -10.59 -14.64
C PRO A 77 -17.78 -9.78 -14.38
N LYS A 78 -18.32 -9.26 -15.49
CA LYS A 78 -19.74 -9.15 -15.83
C LYS A 78 -20.74 -9.21 -14.67
N SER A 79 -21.28 -8.06 -14.27
CA SER A 79 -22.59 -7.98 -13.60
C SER A 79 -23.67 -7.60 -14.61
N ASN A 80 -23.98 -8.52 -15.52
CA ASN A 80 -25.29 -8.56 -16.15
C ASN A 80 -26.32 -9.01 -15.11
N VAL A 81 -26.72 -8.08 -14.24
CA VAL A 81 -27.82 -8.28 -13.29
C VAL A 81 -29.12 -7.88 -14.00
N TYR A 82 -29.77 -8.91 -14.54
CA TYR A 82 -31.22 -8.94 -14.69
C TYR A 82 -31.85 -8.79 -13.30
N ALA A 83 -32.54 -7.68 -13.02
CA ALA A 83 -33.63 -7.52 -12.05
C ALA A 83 -34.09 -6.05 -12.09
N ALA A 84 -35.10 -5.69 -12.90
CA ALA A 84 -36.52 -5.73 -12.57
C ALA A 84 -37.03 -4.49 -11.80
N ALA A 85 -37.77 -3.60 -12.50
CA ALA A 85 -39.03 -3.01 -12.02
C ALA A 85 -39.86 -2.43 -13.20
N PRO A 86 -41.21 -2.50 -13.17
CA PRO A 86 -42.14 -2.32 -14.32
C PRO A 86 -42.73 -0.89 -14.40
N PRO A 87 -43.38 -0.46 -15.51
CA PRO A 87 -44.84 -0.59 -15.76
C PRO A 87 -45.12 -0.81 -17.28
N GLU A 88 -46.26 -1.20 -17.86
CA GLU A 88 -47.66 -0.84 -17.69
C GLU A 88 -48.57 -1.96 -18.22
N THR A 89 -49.78 -1.97 -17.68
CA THR A 89 -50.99 -2.70 -18.05
C THR A 89 -51.26 -2.74 -19.56
N SER A 90 -51.36 -3.94 -20.13
CA SER A 90 -51.99 -4.17 -21.44
C SER A 90 -52.61 -5.58 -21.47
N ALA A 91 -53.84 -5.70 -21.00
CA ALA A 91 -54.80 -6.70 -21.49
C ALA A 91 -55.57 -6.05 -22.67
N PRO A 92 -56.28 -6.78 -23.57
CA PRO A 92 -56.81 -8.15 -23.48
C PRO A 92 -56.46 -9.02 -24.72
N GLY A 93 -56.64 -10.33 -24.76
CA GLY A 93 -57.95 -10.99 -24.87
C GLY A 93 -57.89 -12.02 -26.01
N LYS A 94 -58.34 -13.24 -25.70
CA LYS A 94 -58.47 -14.42 -26.56
C LYS A 94 -58.90 -14.13 -28.01
N LYS A 95 -58.31 -14.87 -28.95
CA LYS A 95 -59.04 -15.31 -30.14
C LYS A 95 -59.30 -16.80 -30.01
N ASP A 96 -60.58 -17.11 -30.02
CA ASP A 96 -61.18 -18.43 -30.01
C ASP A 96 -60.80 -19.23 -31.26
N SER A 97 -60.59 -20.53 -31.09
CA SER A 97 -60.87 -21.55 -32.10
C SER A 97 -61.25 -22.85 -31.39
#